data_AF-A0A9W8ED27-F1
#
_entry.id   AF-A0A9W8ED27-F1
#
_cell.length_a   1.000
_cell.length_b   1.000
_cell.length_c   1.000
_cell.angle_alpha   90.00
_cell.angle_beta   90.00
_cell.angle_gamma   90.00
#
_symmetry.space_group_name_H-M   'P 1'
#
loop_
_entity.id
_entity.type
_entity.pdbx_description
1 polymer ?
#
loop_
_entity_poly.entity_id
_entity_poly.type
_entity_poly.pdbx_seq_one_letter_code
_entity_poly.pdbx_strand_id
1 'polypeptide(L)'
;MKVLDGDLIETQYHWPTQGGSDSDVSDDQGLSAHSSAAHRALTIKQETRLRPDAVTYIHDKIGLHRVANPSTNFGAVSLHLYSPPIRACHSFDERTGHARASGTQTFFSQYGVKTVHASK
;
A
#
# COMPACT_ATOMS: atom_id res chain seq x y z
N MET A 1 -4.71 11.92 1.11
CA MET A 1 -5.19 11.98 -0.29
C MET A 1 -6.51 12.72 -0.33
N LYS A 2 -6.68 13.70 -1.23
CA LYS A 2 -7.98 14.36 -1.49
C LYS A 2 -8.45 13.98 -2.91
N VAL A 3 -9.71 13.62 -3.07
CA VAL A 3 -10.31 13.38 -4.39
C VAL A 3 -10.63 14.72 -5.05
N LEU A 4 -10.10 14.95 -6.25
CA LEU A 4 -10.34 16.17 -7.04
C LEU A 4 -11.41 15.97 -8.11
N ASP A 5 -11.44 14.80 -8.75
CA ASP A 5 -12.43 14.45 -9.77
C ASP A 5 -12.64 12.93 -9.81
N GLY A 6 -13.84 12.51 -10.20
CA GLY A 6 -14.27 11.11 -10.17
C GLY A 6 -14.40 10.52 -8.76
N ASP A 7 -14.46 9.19 -8.69
CA ASP A 7 -14.54 8.43 -7.45
C ASP A 7 -13.31 7.53 -7.29
N LEU A 8 -12.94 7.22 -6.04
CA LEU A 8 -11.91 6.25 -5.71
C LEU A 8 -12.42 5.27 -4.65
N ILE A 9 -11.98 4.02 -4.72
CA ILE A 9 -12.11 3.04 -3.63
C ILE A 9 -10.76 2.94 -2.94
N GLU A 10 -10.73 3.23 -1.63
CA GLU A 10 -9.61 2.93 -0.75
C GLU A 10 -9.93 1.64 0.02
N THR A 11 -9.15 0.58 -0.23
CA THR A 11 -9.15 -0.65 0.58
C THR A 11 -7.92 -0.62 1.49
N GLN A 12 -8.12 -0.56 2.80
CA GLN A 12 -7.05 -0.62 3.80
C GLN A 12 -6.87 -2.07 4.28
N TYR A 13 -5.63 -2.48 4.52
CA TYR A 13 -5.26 -3.82 5.00
C TYR A 13 -4.48 -3.73 6.30
N HIS A 14 -4.60 -4.78 7.11
CA HIS A 14 -3.64 -5.04 8.16
C HIS A 14 -2.26 -5.35 7.56
N TRP A 15 -1.20 -5.06 8.32
CA TRP A 15 0.12 -5.57 7.98
C TRP A 15 0.11 -7.11 7.99
N PRO A 16 0.85 -7.76 7.09
CA PRO A 16 1.02 -9.21 7.14
C PRO A 16 1.65 -9.58 8.49
N THR A 17 0.87 -10.24 9.34
CA THR A 17 1.35 -10.71 10.64
C THR A 17 2.36 -11.83 10.40
N GLN A 18 3.61 -11.62 10.84
CA GLN A 18 4.59 -12.69 10.97
C GLN A 18 3.94 -13.80 11.80
N GLY A 19 4.03 -15.05 11.35
CA GLY A 19 3.42 -16.18 12.04
C GLY A 19 3.89 -16.23 13.50
N GLY A 20 2.99 -15.94 14.43
CA GLY A 20 3.17 -16.01 15.86
C GLY A 20 1.78 -16.14 16.49
N SER A 21 1.55 -17.29 17.10
CA SER A 21 0.33 -17.83 17.68
C SER A 21 -0.40 -16.94 18.68
N ASP A 22 -1.73 -16.93 18.65
CA ASP A 22 -2.50 -16.81 19.89
C ASP A 22 -2.32 -18.12 20.68
N SER A 23 -1.76 -17.98 21.89
CA SER A 23 -1.66 -18.94 23.01
C SER A 23 -1.06 -20.33 22.76
N ASP A 24 0.17 -20.58 23.27
CA ASP A 24 0.38 -21.46 24.44
C ASP A 24 1.86 -21.58 24.85
N VAL A 25 2.06 -21.78 26.15
CA VAL A 25 3.33 -21.83 26.88
C VAL A 25 4.13 -23.09 26.53
N SER A 26 5.43 -22.97 26.22
CA SER A 26 6.48 -23.89 26.72
C SER A 26 7.89 -23.39 26.39
N ASP A 27 8.78 -23.67 27.34
CA ASP A 27 10.20 -23.35 27.43
C ASP A 27 11.10 -23.97 26.33
N ASP A 28 12.30 -23.39 26.24
CA ASP A 28 13.59 -24.02 25.93
C ASP A 28 14.13 -24.08 24.47
N GLN A 29 15.28 -23.42 24.34
CA GLN A 29 16.48 -23.65 23.49
C GLN A 29 16.37 -23.99 21.99
N GLY A 30 17.19 -23.30 21.20
CA GLY A 30 17.88 -23.95 20.08
C GLY A 30 17.93 -23.16 18.78
N LEU A 31 19.14 -22.74 18.41
CA LEU A 31 19.53 -22.27 17.09
C LEU A 31 19.02 -23.19 15.97
N SER A 32 18.20 -22.71 15.02
CA SER A 32 18.30 -23.11 13.60
C SER A 32 17.34 -22.35 12.67
N ALA A 33 17.85 -22.13 11.46
CA ALA A 33 17.13 -21.96 10.19
C ALA A 33 16.32 -20.68 9.97
N HIS A 34 16.70 -19.99 8.90
CA HIS A 34 15.84 -19.11 8.10
C HIS A 34 14.55 -19.86 7.73
N SER A 35 13.55 -19.85 8.63
CA SER A 35 12.22 -20.36 8.32
C SER A 35 11.48 -19.27 7.55
N SER A 36 11.20 -19.55 6.29
CA SER A 36 10.30 -18.76 5.47
C SER A 36 8.94 -18.77 6.15
N ALA A 37 8.65 -17.75 6.96
CA ALA A 37 7.31 -17.52 7.48
C ALA A 37 6.34 -17.59 6.28
N ALA A 38 5.40 -18.53 6.33
CA ALA A 38 4.41 -18.69 5.28
C ALA A 38 3.64 -17.36 5.17
N HIS A 39 3.95 -16.58 4.14
CA HIS A 39 3.28 -15.32 3.93
C HIS A 39 1.81 -15.65 3.59
N ARG A 40 0.87 -15.08 4.35
CA ARG A 40 -0.58 -15.27 4.19
C ARG A 40 -1.20 -14.12 3.41
N ALA A 41 -2.35 -14.39 2.80
CA ALA A 41 -3.16 -13.37 2.14
C ALA A 41 -3.40 -12.16 3.07
N LEU A 42 -3.34 -10.95 2.49
CA LEU A 42 -3.59 -9.73 3.24
C LEU A 42 -5.04 -9.71 3.72
N THR A 43 -5.24 -9.28 4.97
CA THR A 43 -6.57 -9.15 5.56
C THR A 43 -7.07 -7.72 5.42
N ILE A 44 -8.23 -7.55 4.78
CA ILE A 44 -8.88 -6.25 4.64
C ILE A 44 -9.31 -5.76 6.02
N LYS A 45 -8.93 -4.52 6.34
CA LYS A 45 -9.34 -3.80 7.55
C LYS A 45 -10.62 -3.00 7.30
N GLN A 46 -10.66 -2.28 6.17
CA GLN A 46 -11.78 -1.43 5.80
C GLN A 46 -11.76 -1.18 4.30
N GLU A 47 -12.92 -1.01 3.69
CA GLU A 47 -13.06 -0.48 2.35
C GLU A 47 -13.95 0.76 2.38
N THR A 48 -13.60 1.79 1.61
CA THR A 48 -14.34 3.05 1.59
C THR A 48 -14.36 3.65 0.20
N ARG A 49 -15.56 4.01 -0.28
CA ARG A 49 -15.73 4.78 -1.50
C ARG A 49 -15.60 6.28 -1.20
N LEU A 50 -14.58 6.90 -1.76
CA LEU A 50 -14.25 8.31 -1.66
C LEU A 50 -14.82 9.04 -2.89
N ARG A 51 -15.69 10.01 -2.64
CA ARG A 51 -16.32 10.88 -3.66
C ARG A 51 -15.52 12.18 -3.82
N PRO A 52 -15.80 13.03 -4.83
CA PRO A 52 -15.16 14.34 -4.96
C PRO A 52 -15.17 15.14 -3.65
N ASP A 53 -14.08 15.86 -3.41
CA ASP A 53 -13.76 16.59 -2.18
C ASP A 53 -13.52 15.77 -0.91
N ALA A 54 -13.74 14.44 -0.93
CA ALA A 54 -13.39 13.59 0.21
C ALA A 54 -11.88 13.61 0.47
N VAL A 55 -11.52 13.58 1.76
CA VAL A 55 -10.14 13.55 2.24
C VAL A 55 -9.93 12.29 3.08
N THR A 56 -8.86 11.54 2.79
CA THR A 56 -8.40 10.41 3.60
C THR A 56 -6.94 10.59 4.03
N TYR A 57 -6.55 9.89 5.10
CA TYR A 57 -5.22 9.89 5.68
C TYR A 57 -4.75 8.46 5.92
N ILE A 58 -3.50 8.18 5.55
CA ILE A 58 -2.84 6.90 5.78
C ILE A 58 -1.41 7.13 6.28
N HIS A 59 -0.94 6.21 7.10
CA HIS A 59 0.42 6.14 7.63
C HIS A 59 0.72 4.67 7.94
N ASP A 60 1.99 4.27 7.97
CA ASP A 60 2.38 2.86 8.22
C ASP A 60 1.83 2.32 9.54
N LYS A 61 1.65 3.18 10.55
CA LYS A 61 0.99 2.79 11.82
C LYS A 61 -0.50 2.45 11.69
N ILE A 62 -1.17 2.88 10.62
CA ILE A 62 -2.60 2.61 10.36
C ILE A 62 -2.77 1.28 9.62
N GLY A 63 -1.93 1.04 8.60
CA GLY A 63 -1.97 -0.16 7.76
C GLY A 63 -1.46 0.09 6.34
N LEU A 64 -1.64 -0.91 5.48
CA LEU A 64 -1.42 -0.80 4.04
C LEU A 64 -2.71 -0.32 3.37
N HIS A 65 -2.62 0.21 2.15
CA HIS A 65 -3.83 0.48 1.37
C HIS A 65 -3.64 0.24 -0.14
N ARG A 66 -4.76 0.00 -0.81
CA ARG A 66 -4.91 -0.03 -2.27
C ARG A 66 -5.91 1.04 -2.65
N VAL A 67 -5.57 1.86 -3.63
CA VAL A 67 -6.45 2.88 -4.19
C VAL A 67 -6.79 2.49 -5.63
N ALA A 68 -8.07 2.41 -5.96
CA ALA A 68 -8.54 2.02 -7.29
C ALA A 68 -9.65 2.96 -7.79
N ASN A 69 -9.65 3.24 -9.08
CA ASN A 69 -10.79 3.87 -9.75
C ASN A 69 -11.84 2.78 -10.05
N PRO A 70 -13.06 2.85 -9.48
CA PRO A 70 -14.11 1.86 -9.74
C PRO A 70 -14.77 2.02 -11.11
N SER A 71 -14.58 3.17 -11.78
CA SER A 71 -15.18 3.44 -13.09
C SER A 71 -14.37 2.82 -14.22
N THR A 72 -15.05 2.16 -15.16
CA THR A 72 -14.45 1.67 -16.40
C THR A 72 -14.49 2.70 -17.53
N ASN A 73 -15.28 3.77 -17.37
CA ASN A 73 -15.61 4.70 -18.46
C ASN A 73 -15.03 6.09 -18.26
N PHE A 74 -14.66 6.44 -17.02
CA PHE A 74 -14.23 7.78 -16.64
C PHE A 74 -12.97 7.70 -15.79
N GLY A 75 -12.07 8.68 -15.96
CA GLY A 75 -10.90 8.84 -15.10
C GLY A 75 -11.25 9.32 -13.69
N ALA A 76 -10.27 9.27 -12.80
CA ALA A 76 -10.33 9.88 -11.48
C ALA A 76 -9.00 10.60 -11.20
N VAL A 77 -9.07 11.71 -10.47
CA VAL A 77 -7.90 12.53 -10.12
C VAL A 77 -7.87 12.76 -8.62
N SER A 78 -6.71 12.53 -8.01
CA SER A 78 -6.48 12.77 -6.59
C SER A 78 -5.24 13.63 -6.35
N LEU A 79 -5.30 14.42 -5.28
CA LEU A 79 -4.16 15.15 -4.72
C LEU A 79 -3.54 14.33 -3.59
N HIS A 80 -2.24 14.02 -3.72
CA HIS A 80 -1.46 13.33 -2.69
C HIS A 80 -0.45 14.29 -2.06
N LEU A 81 -0.41 14.29 -0.72
CA LEU A 81 0.58 15.01 0.07
C LEU A 81 1.29 13.98 0.95
N TYR A 82 2.62 13.92 0.83
CA TYR A 82 3.48 13.07 1.66
C TYR A 82 4.44 13.95 2.46
N SER A 83 4.56 13.69 3.76
CA SER A 83 5.47 14.41 4.65
C SER A 83 6.12 13.43 5.63
N PRO A 84 7.44 13.17 5.55
CA PRO A 84 8.38 13.72 4.55
C PRO A 84 8.08 13.22 3.12
N PRO A 85 8.70 13.80 2.07
CA PRO A 85 8.47 13.38 0.69
C PRO A 85 8.73 11.88 0.49
N ILE A 86 7.81 11.20 -0.20
CA ILE A 86 7.96 9.78 -0.53
C ILE A 86 9.06 9.58 -1.57
N ARG A 87 9.95 8.59 -1.34
CA ARG A 87 11.05 8.26 -2.26
C ARG A 87 11.01 6.81 -2.74
N ALA A 88 10.66 5.90 -1.84
CA ALA A 88 10.49 4.48 -2.10
C ALA A 88 9.26 3.99 -1.34
N CYS A 89 8.67 2.91 -1.83
CA CYS A 89 7.58 2.21 -1.17
C CYS A 89 7.71 0.70 -1.41
N HIS A 90 6.94 -0.09 -0.66
CA HIS A 90 6.79 -1.51 -0.94
C HIS A 90 5.42 -1.75 -1.59
N SER A 91 5.39 -2.64 -2.57
CA SER A 91 4.15 -3.23 -3.08
C SER A 91 3.99 -4.62 -2.50
N PHE A 92 2.79 -4.98 -2.09
CA PHE A 92 2.49 -6.27 -1.48
C PHE A 92 1.59 -7.06 -2.41
N ASP A 93 1.89 -8.34 -2.58
CA ASP A 93 0.98 -9.27 -3.24
C ASP A 93 -0.20 -9.56 -2.30
N GLU A 94 -1.42 -9.30 -2.76
CA GLU A 94 -2.62 -9.43 -1.91
C GLU A 94 -2.92 -10.87 -1.50
N ARG A 95 -2.58 -11.85 -2.34
CA ARG A 95 -2.88 -13.27 -2.11
C ARG A 95 -1.88 -13.94 -1.18
N THR A 96 -0.66 -13.45 -1.18
CA THR A 96 0.43 -14.05 -0.43
C THR A 96 0.95 -13.14 0.68
N GLY A 97 0.71 -11.84 0.66
CA GLY A 97 1.31 -10.88 1.60
C GLY A 97 2.79 -10.62 1.36
N HIS A 98 3.38 -11.17 0.29
CA HIS A 98 4.80 -11.00 -0.02
C HIS A 98 5.10 -9.56 -0.45
N ALA A 99 6.05 -8.93 0.23
CA ALA A 99 6.49 -7.57 -0.07
C ALA A 99 7.53 -7.55 -1.20
N ARG A 100 7.42 -6.59 -2.11
CA ARG A 100 8.46 -6.26 -3.10
C ARG A 100 8.82 -4.80 -2.93
N ALA A 101 10.11 -4.51 -2.76
CA ALA A 101 10.58 -3.13 -2.80
C ALA A 101 10.27 -2.56 -4.19
N SER A 102 9.48 -1.49 -4.23
CA SER A 102 9.36 -0.69 -5.45
C SER A 102 10.63 0.14 -5.58
N GLY A 103 11.12 0.30 -6.81
CA GLY A 103 12.22 1.23 -7.07
C GLY A 103 11.84 2.68 -6.70
N THR A 104 12.78 3.60 -6.93
CA THR A 104 12.51 5.04 -6.78
C THR A 104 11.26 5.41 -7.57
N GLN A 105 10.27 6.02 -6.91
CA GLN A 105 9.06 6.47 -7.58
C GLN A 105 9.41 7.53 -8.62
N THR A 106 8.95 7.34 -9.85
CA THR A 106 9.16 8.29 -10.94
C THR A 106 7.98 9.24 -11.05
N PHE A 107 8.25 10.46 -11.51
CA PHE A 107 7.19 11.42 -11.85
C PHE A 107 6.88 11.30 -13.34
N PHE A 108 5.60 11.31 -13.72
CA PHE A 108 5.19 11.41 -15.12
C PHE A 108 5.41 12.83 -15.68
N SER A 109 5.18 13.84 -14.85
CA SER A 109 5.43 15.25 -15.13
C SER A 109 5.80 15.99 -13.84
N GLN A 110 6.51 17.11 -13.96
CA GLN A 110 6.84 18.00 -12.85
C GLN A 110 6.52 19.43 -13.25
N TYR A 111 5.79 20.16 -12.39
CA TYR A 111 5.36 21.55 -12.64
C TYR A 111 4.64 21.74 -13.99
N GLY A 112 3.85 20.74 -14.42
CA GLY A 112 3.13 20.77 -15.70
C GLY A 112 3.96 20.36 -16.93
N VAL A 113 5.25 20.04 -16.77
CA VAL A 113 6.13 19.63 -17.87
C VAL A 113 6.39 18.12 -17.82
N LYS A 114 6.16 17.41 -18.94
CA LYS A 114 6.41 15.97 -19.06
C LYS A 114 7.89 15.66 -18.81
N THR A 115 8.17 14.69 -17.95
CA THR A 115 9.54 14.26 -17.68
C THR A 115 10.09 13.43 -18.84
N VAL A 116 11.33 13.67 -19.26
CA VAL A 116 12.01 12.83 -20.23
C VAL A 116 12.59 11.63 -19.50
N HIS A 117 12.11 10.43 -19.82
CA HIS A 117 12.75 9.22 -19.33
C HIS A 117 13.77 8.79 -20.38
N ALA A 118 15.06 8.77 -20.01
CA ALA A 118 16.03 8.03 -20.81
C ALA A 118 15.64 6.55 -20.71
N SER A 119 15.33 5.92 -21.85
CA SER A 119 15.20 4.47 -21.92
C SER A 119 16.47 3.86 -21.32
N LYS A 120 16.31 3.05 -20.27
CA LYS A 120 17.41 2.24 -19.75
C LYS A 120 17.74 1.11 -20.72
#